data_AF-A0A960UMR2-F1
#
_entry.id   AF-A0A960UMR2-F1
#
_cell.length_a   1.000
_cell.length_b   1.000
_cell.length_c   1.000
_cell.angle_alpha   90.00
_cell.angle_beta   90.00
_cell.angle_gamma   90.00
#
_symmetry.space_group_name_H-M   'P 1'
#
loop_
_entity.id
_entity.type
_entity.pdbx_description
1 polymer ?
#
loop_
_entity_poly.entity_id
_entity_poly.type
_entity_poly.pdbx_seq_one_letter_code
_entity_poly.pdbx_strand_id
1 'polypeptide(L)'
;MITLQRPYGVLLLILPFVAFAGGAGCSTSFSISNVQIPAPLPGQKNAAIYMTIQNGTSENRTLMGAHCDEAAQVQIHETTMEGGVASMRRIDRLPIAAQSTVQMGPGRIHLMVINLKRELKEGDLLELNMRFDNGIQKIYAPVVAPNDVFTLSGE
;
A
#
# COMPACT_ATOMS: atom_id res chain seq x y z
N MET A 1 -81.83 7.07 -28.31
CA MET A 1 -81.01 7.71 -27.26
C MET A 1 -79.90 6.74 -26.88
N ILE A 2 -78.89 6.63 -27.75
CA ILE A 2 -77.47 7.03 -27.52
C ILE A 2 -76.79 6.22 -26.40
N THR A 3 -76.28 5.03 -26.74
CA THR A 3 -75.25 4.30 -25.98
C THR A 3 -73.90 4.84 -26.43
N LEU A 4 -73.23 5.60 -25.57
CA LEU A 4 -71.96 6.25 -25.88
C LEU A 4 -70.79 5.25 -25.76
N GLN A 5 -70.02 5.19 -26.83
CA GLN A 5 -68.74 4.51 -27.00
C GLN A 5 -67.74 4.83 -25.88
N ARG A 6 -66.85 3.87 -25.54
CA ARG A 6 -65.41 4.16 -25.47
C ARG A 6 -64.54 2.90 -25.61
N PRO A 7 -63.44 2.97 -26.40
CA PRO A 7 -62.79 1.81 -27.00
C PRO A 7 -61.55 1.34 -26.22
N TYR A 8 -61.18 0.08 -26.46
CA TYR A 8 -59.89 -0.53 -26.17
C TYR A 8 -58.73 0.42 -26.48
N GLY A 9 -57.87 0.66 -25.47
CA GLY A 9 -56.74 1.56 -25.56
C GLY A 9 -55.53 1.04 -24.78
N VAL A 10 -54.68 0.31 -25.50
CA VAL A 10 -53.21 0.35 -25.43
C VAL A 10 -52.54 0.02 -24.08
N LEU A 11 -52.03 -1.21 -24.04
CA LEU A 11 -50.80 -1.67 -23.41
C LEU A 11 -49.66 -0.63 -23.53
N LEU A 12 -49.15 -0.10 -22.43
CA LEU A 12 -47.83 0.56 -22.42
C LEU A 12 -47.03 0.20 -21.16
N LEU A 13 -45.88 -0.40 -21.46
CA LEU A 13 -44.92 -1.06 -20.61
C LEU A 13 -44.00 -0.01 -19.97
N ILE A 14 -44.02 0.10 -18.64
CA ILE A 14 -43.09 0.92 -17.86
C ILE A 14 -42.34 0.01 -16.88
N LEU A 15 -41.23 -0.53 -17.37
CA LEU A 15 -40.19 -1.21 -16.60
C LEU A 15 -39.42 -0.14 -15.81
N PRO A 16 -39.28 -0.24 -14.47
CA PRO A 16 -38.48 0.72 -13.72
C PRO A 16 -37.01 0.50 -14.07
N PHE A 17 -36.40 1.47 -14.75
CA PHE A 17 -34.96 1.55 -14.94
C PHE A 17 -34.34 1.89 -13.57
N VAL A 18 -34.04 0.85 -12.79
CA VAL A 18 -33.25 0.96 -11.57
C VAL A 18 -31.83 1.34 -12.00
N ALA A 19 -31.53 2.63 -11.89
CA ALA A 19 -30.16 3.13 -11.96
C ALA A 19 -29.40 2.60 -10.73
N PHE A 20 -28.77 1.45 -10.89
CA PHE A 20 -27.80 0.93 -9.94
C PHE A 20 -26.54 1.81 -10.03
N ALA A 21 -26.53 2.89 -9.24
CA ALA A 21 -25.34 3.69 -9.03
C ALA A 21 -24.32 2.81 -8.30
N GLY A 22 -23.35 2.30 -9.05
CA GLY A 22 -22.17 1.64 -8.51
C GLY A 22 -21.40 2.64 -7.66
N GLY A 23 -21.68 2.67 -6.36
CA GLY A 23 -20.81 3.30 -5.39
C GLY A 23 -19.47 2.59 -5.44
N ALA A 24 -18.50 3.20 -6.10
CA ALA A 24 -17.11 2.83 -5.92
C ALA A 24 -16.85 2.87 -4.42
N GLY A 25 -16.55 1.71 -3.83
CA GLY A 25 -16.19 1.60 -2.43
C GLY A 25 -14.96 2.46 -2.20
N CYS A 26 -15.17 3.68 -1.73
CA CYS A 26 -14.12 4.49 -1.15
C CYS A 26 -13.80 3.79 0.16
N SER A 27 -12.85 2.85 0.11
CA SER A 27 -12.27 2.23 1.30
C SER A 27 -11.77 3.37 2.16
N THR A 28 -12.53 3.77 3.18
CA THR A 28 -12.23 4.89 4.07
C THR A 28 -11.15 4.51 5.09
N SER A 29 -10.34 3.51 4.76
CA SER A 29 -9.40 2.87 5.66
C SER A 29 -7.97 3.09 5.18
N PHE A 30 -7.09 3.25 6.15
CA PHE A 30 -5.66 3.18 5.94
C PHE A 30 -5.26 1.70 5.92
N SER A 31 -4.63 1.25 4.84
CA SER A 31 -4.22 -0.14 4.67
C SER A 31 -2.74 -0.21 4.31
N ILE A 32 -2.04 -1.19 4.89
CA ILE A 32 -0.68 -1.54 4.52
C ILE A 32 -0.75 -2.96 3.97
N SER A 33 -0.35 -3.14 2.72
CA SER A 33 -0.42 -4.41 2.00
C SER A 33 0.94 -4.75 1.38
N ASN A 34 1.14 -6.01 1.01
CA ASN A 34 2.32 -6.47 0.27
C ASN A 34 3.65 -6.15 0.99
N VAL A 35 3.68 -6.30 2.31
CA VAL A 35 4.90 -6.08 3.11
C VAL A 35 5.83 -7.25 2.90
N GLN A 36 7.05 -6.98 2.43
CA GLN A 36 8.05 -8.00 2.10
C GLN A 36 9.47 -7.49 2.36
N ILE A 37 10.33 -8.38 2.82
CA ILE A 37 11.78 -8.15 2.96
C ILE A 37 12.49 -9.12 2.03
N PRO A 38 13.13 -8.71 0.92
CA PRO A 38 14.09 -9.56 0.23
C PRO A 38 15.16 -10.06 1.20
N ALA A 39 15.36 -11.38 1.25
CA ALA A 39 16.39 -11.99 2.06
C ALA A 39 17.75 -11.42 1.64
N PRO A 40 18.51 -10.81 2.57
CA PRO A 40 19.82 -10.30 2.26
C PRO A 40 20.78 -11.45 1.96
N LEU A 41 21.80 -11.19 1.13
CA LEU A 41 22.86 -12.16 0.88
C LEU A 41 23.54 -12.55 2.22
N PRO A 42 24.00 -13.80 2.37
CA PRO A 42 24.64 -14.25 3.61
C PRO A 42 25.82 -13.35 3.98
N GLY A 43 25.89 -12.93 5.24
CA GLY A 43 26.87 -11.96 5.72
C GLY A 43 26.51 -10.47 5.55
N GLN A 44 25.41 -10.12 4.85
CA GLN A 44 24.91 -8.75 4.82
C GLN A 44 24.03 -8.45 6.04
N LYS A 45 24.36 -7.34 6.72
CA LYS A 45 23.61 -6.84 7.89
C LYS A 45 22.58 -5.77 7.54
N ASN A 46 22.35 -5.52 6.26
CA ASN A 46 21.42 -4.52 5.78
C ASN A 46 20.34 -5.19 4.95
N ALA A 47 19.09 -4.75 5.09
CA ALA A 47 17.96 -5.27 4.34
C ALA A 47 17.08 -4.13 3.84
N ALA A 48 16.50 -4.29 2.67
CA ALA A 48 15.46 -3.39 2.16
C ALA A 48 14.09 -3.97 2.52
N ILE A 49 13.11 -3.11 2.78
CA ILE A 49 11.72 -3.48 3.03
C ILE A 49 10.86 -2.77 2.00
N TYR A 50 10.00 -3.55 1.36
CA TYR A 50 9.02 -3.09 0.40
C TYR A 50 7.62 -3.31 0.97
N MET A 51 6.73 -2.38 0.67
CA MET A 51 5.33 -2.43 1.10
C MET A 51 4.51 -1.43 0.30
N THR A 52 3.20 -1.64 0.27
CA THR A 52 2.26 -0.70 -0.32
C THR A 52 1.43 -0.07 0.79
N ILE A 53 1.50 1.24 0.91
CA ILE A 53 0.70 2.01 1.86
C ILE A 53 -0.42 2.70 1.10
N GLN A 54 -1.66 2.33 1.41
CA GLN A 54 -2.86 2.93 0.83
C GLN A 54 -3.54 3.80 1.88
N ASN A 55 -3.54 5.11 1.64
CA ASN A 55 -4.27 6.06 2.47
C ASN A 55 -5.65 6.33 1.85
N GLY A 56 -6.62 5.49 2.18
CA GLY A 56 -8.02 5.67 1.79
C GLY A 56 -8.78 6.67 2.68
N THR A 57 -8.11 7.37 3.60
CA THR A 57 -8.75 8.37 4.47
C THR A 57 -8.80 9.74 3.78
N SER A 58 -9.60 10.67 4.32
CA SER A 58 -9.64 12.07 3.88
C SER A 58 -8.54 12.93 4.51
N GLU A 59 -7.70 12.34 5.37
CA GLU A 59 -6.61 13.03 6.06
C GLU A 59 -5.28 12.69 5.41
N ASN A 60 -4.39 13.68 5.33
CA ASN A 60 -2.99 13.42 4.96
C ASN A 60 -2.30 12.67 6.10
N ARG A 61 -1.50 11.66 5.75
CA ARG A 61 -0.66 10.92 6.69
C ARG A 61 0.80 11.22 6.42
N THR A 62 1.63 11.19 7.44
CA THR A 62 3.08 11.32 7.27
C THR A 62 3.77 10.19 7.99
N LEU A 63 4.52 9.38 7.24
CA LEU A 63 5.43 8.41 7.83
C LEU A 63 6.68 9.17 8.30
N MET A 64 6.87 9.28 9.61
CA MET A 64 7.98 9.99 10.26
C MET A 64 9.20 9.09 10.52
N GLY A 65 9.14 7.83 10.08
CA GLY A 65 10.19 6.84 10.26
C GLY A 65 9.64 5.48 10.69
N ALA A 66 10.56 4.54 10.89
CA ALA A 66 10.25 3.23 11.43
C ALA A 66 11.31 2.85 12.47
N HIS A 67 10.94 1.94 13.36
CA HIS A 67 11.83 1.36 14.36
C HIS A 67 11.68 -0.16 14.35
N CYS A 68 12.79 -0.86 14.56
CA CYS A 68 12.82 -2.31 14.64
C CYS A 68 13.79 -2.68 15.76
N ASP A 69 13.35 -3.53 16.69
CA ASP A 69 14.16 -3.94 17.84
C ASP A 69 15.33 -4.84 17.42
N GLU A 70 15.16 -5.59 16.33
CA GLU A 70 16.16 -6.49 15.76
C GLU A 70 17.20 -5.76 14.88
N ALA A 71 17.12 -4.43 14.74
CA ALA A 71 18.03 -3.62 13.96
C ALA A 71 18.55 -2.39 14.74
N ALA A 72 19.70 -1.85 14.32
CA ALA A 72 20.20 -0.62 14.94
C ALA A 72 19.45 0.62 14.43
N GLN A 73 19.15 0.69 13.14
CA GLN A 73 18.49 1.84 12.52
C GLN A 73 17.62 1.42 11.34
N VAL A 74 16.51 2.12 11.14
CA VAL A 74 15.68 2.02 9.93
C VAL A 74 15.60 3.41 9.30
N GLN A 75 15.88 3.47 8.00
CA GLN A 75 15.93 4.71 7.23
C GLN A 75 14.99 4.61 6.03
N ILE A 76 14.40 5.73 5.61
CA ILE A 76 13.57 5.77 4.40
C ILE A 76 14.44 6.32 3.27
N HIS A 77 14.58 5.56 2.20
CA HIS A 77 15.38 5.94 1.05
C HIS A 77 14.46 6.06 -0.16
N GLU A 78 14.55 7.19 -0.86
CA GLU A 78 13.83 7.45 -2.09
C GLU A 78 14.81 7.43 -3.25
N THR A 79 14.54 6.58 -4.24
CA THR A 79 15.26 6.61 -5.51
C THR A 79 14.48 7.45 -6.51
N THR A 80 15.08 8.53 -6.98
CA THR A 80 14.56 9.36 -8.07
C THR A 80 15.43 9.21 -9.31
N MET A 81 14.83 9.26 -10.49
CA MET A 81 15.57 9.37 -11.75
C MET A 81 15.56 10.83 -12.20
N GLU A 82 16.71 11.47 -12.19
CA GLU A 82 16.87 12.84 -12.69
C GLU A 82 17.87 12.81 -13.86
N GLY A 83 17.42 13.20 -15.05
CA GLY A 83 18.28 13.27 -16.25
C GLY A 83 18.88 11.92 -16.70
N GLY A 84 18.25 10.79 -16.38
CA GLY A 84 18.77 9.45 -16.68
C GLY A 84 19.74 8.90 -15.63
N VAL A 85 20.00 9.65 -14.56
CA VAL A 85 20.81 9.20 -13.41
C VAL A 85 19.88 8.80 -12.28
N ALA A 86 20.00 7.56 -11.80
CA ALA A 86 19.33 7.13 -10.58
C ALA A 86 20.05 7.73 -9.36
N SER A 87 19.35 8.59 -8.62
CA SER A 87 19.83 9.22 -7.40
C SER A 87 19.08 8.64 -6.21
N MET A 88 19.81 8.14 -5.23
CA MET A 88 19.24 7.60 -3.99
C MET A 88 19.40 8.63 -2.89
N ARG A 89 18.29 9.11 -2.35
CA ARG A 89 18.27 10.13 -1.30
C ARG A 89 17.58 9.60 -0.06
N ARG A 90 18.26 9.72 1.08
CA ARG A 90 17.61 9.51 2.38
C ARG A 90 16.60 10.63 2.64
N ILE A 91 15.39 10.25 3.05
CA ILE A 91 14.36 11.15 3.52
C ILE A 91 13.97 10.80 4.96
N ASP A 92 13.72 11.80 5.80
CA ASP A 92 13.35 11.58 7.21
C ASP A 92 11.83 11.40 7.38
N ARG A 93 11.04 11.89 6.42
CA ARG A 93 9.59 11.78 6.43
C ARG A 93 9.05 11.61 5.03
N LEU A 94 8.02 10.79 4.92
CA LEU A 94 7.30 10.54 3.68
C LEU A 94 5.84 10.98 3.85
N PRO A 95 5.43 12.12 3.24
CA PRO A 95 4.04 12.53 3.22
C PRO A 95 3.24 11.62 2.28
N ILE A 96 2.08 11.20 2.75
CA ILE A 96 1.12 10.35 2.06
C ILE A 96 -0.19 11.14 2.01
N ALA A 97 -0.49 11.72 0.85
CA ALA A 97 -1.71 12.50 0.68
C ALA A 97 -2.97 11.66 0.94
N ALA A 98 -4.08 12.33 1.29
CA ALA A 98 -5.39 11.71 1.35
C ALA A 98 -5.74 11.05 0.01
N GLN A 99 -6.50 9.95 0.06
CA GLN A 99 -6.93 9.17 -1.12
C GLN A 99 -5.77 8.72 -2.03
N SER A 100 -4.55 8.60 -1.50
CA SER A 100 -3.35 8.28 -2.28
C SER A 100 -2.76 6.93 -1.90
N THR A 101 -2.09 6.30 -2.85
CA THR A 101 -1.38 5.03 -2.65
C THR A 101 0.10 5.25 -2.92
N VAL A 102 0.94 4.85 -1.97
CA VAL A 102 2.40 4.90 -2.08
C VAL A 102 2.93 3.48 -2.10
N GLN A 103 3.48 3.10 -3.26
CA GLN A 103 4.10 1.80 -3.46
C GLN A 103 5.61 1.92 -3.24
N MET A 104 6.11 1.21 -2.24
CA MET A 104 7.54 1.09 -1.98
C MET A 104 8.08 -0.13 -2.69
N GLY A 105 9.18 0.02 -3.42
CA GLY A 105 9.71 -1.01 -4.31
C GLY A 105 11.11 -0.67 -4.83
N PRO A 106 11.76 -1.61 -5.53
CA PRO A 106 13.06 -1.39 -6.13
C PRO A 106 13.00 -0.25 -7.15
N GLY A 107 13.98 0.65 -7.11
CA GLY A 107 14.03 1.83 -7.98
C GLY A 107 13.03 2.94 -7.62
N ARG A 108 12.31 2.81 -6.50
CA ARG A 108 11.42 3.84 -5.92
C ARG A 108 11.80 4.07 -4.45
N ILE A 109 10.80 4.32 -3.62
CA ILE A 109 10.96 4.46 -2.17
C ILE A 109 11.07 3.07 -1.55
N HIS A 110 11.94 2.89 -0.55
CA HIS A 110 12.03 1.67 0.25
C HIS A 110 12.57 2.00 1.65
N LEU A 111 12.30 1.11 2.61
CA LEU A 111 12.86 1.22 3.95
C LEU A 111 14.16 0.41 4.02
N MET A 112 15.27 1.07 4.33
CA MET A 112 16.56 0.44 4.53
C MET A 112 16.78 0.19 6.02
N VAL A 113 16.84 -1.08 6.41
CA VAL A 113 17.24 -1.53 7.73
C VAL A 113 18.75 -1.68 7.75
N ILE A 114 19.41 -1.06 8.72
CA ILE A 114 20.86 -1.00 8.84
C ILE A 114 21.28 -1.68 10.14
N ASN A 115 22.32 -2.52 10.01
CA ASN A 115 22.95 -3.23 11.12
C ASN A 115 21.95 -4.07 11.93
N LEU A 116 21.38 -5.06 11.25
CA LEU A 116 20.60 -6.13 11.86
C LEU A 116 21.43 -6.86 12.93
N LYS A 117 20.82 -7.10 14.09
CA LYS A 117 21.43 -7.83 15.21
C LYS A 117 21.60 -9.32 14.90
N ARG A 118 20.77 -9.84 13.99
CA ARG A 118 20.76 -11.23 13.52
C ARG A 118 20.71 -11.29 12.00
N GLU A 119 21.14 -12.40 11.42
CA GLU A 119 20.91 -12.66 10.00
C GLU A 119 19.42 -12.96 9.76
N LEU A 120 18.85 -12.32 8.75
CA LEU A 120 17.49 -12.60 8.28
C LEU A 120 17.55 -13.71 7.23
N LYS A 121 16.79 -14.78 7.42
CA LYS A 121 16.66 -15.86 6.45
C LYS A 121 15.27 -15.85 5.85
N GLU A 122 15.13 -16.45 4.68
CA GLU A 122 13.81 -16.66 4.08
C GLU A 122 12.88 -17.37 5.08
N GLY A 123 11.65 -16.87 5.20
CA GLY A 123 10.66 -17.35 6.15
C GLY A 123 10.75 -16.73 7.55
N ASP A 124 11.80 -15.96 7.86
CA ASP A 124 11.79 -15.12 9.07
C ASP A 124 10.72 -14.02 8.96
N LEU A 125 10.31 -13.50 10.11
CA LEU A 125 9.27 -12.50 10.21
C LEU A 125 9.76 -11.39 11.14
N LEU A 126 9.98 -10.20 10.57
CA LEU A 126 10.55 -9.06 11.27
C LEU A 126 9.42 -8.17 11.81
N GLU A 127 9.45 -7.84 13.10
CA GLU A 127 8.53 -6.85 13.66
C GLU A 127 9.05 -5.43 13.40
N LEU A 128 8.21 -4.58 12.81
CA LEU A 128 8.49 -3.18 12.59
C LEU A 128 7.42 -2.28 13.22
N ASN A 129 7.89 -1.28 13.92
CA ASN A 129 7.10 -0.21 14.51
C ASN A 129 7.17 1.01 13.58
N MET A 130 6.16 1.18 12.75
CA MET A 130 6.02 2.30 11.82
C MET A 130 5.50 3.53 12.57
N ARG A 131 6.26 4.62 12.57
CA ARG A 131 5.85 5.86 13.25
C ARG A 131 5.19 6.81 12.26
N PHE A 132 3.88 6.92 12.34
CA PHE A 132 3.09 7.89 11.60
C PHE A 132 2.82 9.14 12.46
N ASP A 133 2.28 10.19 11.86
CA ASP A 133 1.85 11.41 12.56
C ASP A 133 0.79 11.14 13.64
N ASN A 134 -0.04 10.11 13.43
CA ASN A 134 -1.16 9.76 14.31
C ASN A 134 -0.81 8.76 15.41
N GLY A 135 0.41 8.21 15.41
CA GLY A 135 0.80 7.16 16.33
C GLY A 135 1.77 6.15 15.73
N ILE A 136 1.95 5.04 16.45
CA ILE A 136 2.84 3.96 16.06
C ILE A 136 1.98 2.78 15.62
N GLN A 137 2.23 2.27 14.42
CA GLN A 137 1.60 1.07 13.89
C GLN A 137 2.62 -0.06 13.82
N LYS A 138 2.32 -1.16 14.51
CA LYS A 138 3.09 -2.40 14.37
C LYS A 138 2.69 -3.14 13.12
N ILE A 139 3.67 -3.51 12.32
CA ILE A 139 3.55 -4.37 11.15
C ILE A 139 4.54 -5.50 11.25
N TYR A 140 4.20 -6.61 10.62
CA TYR A 140 5.08 -7.76 10.49
C TYR A 140 5.48 -7.89 9.03
N ALA A 141 6.78 -7.98 8.80
CA ALA A 141 7.35 -8.03 7.47
C ALA A 141 7.99 -9.42 7.25
N PRO A 142 7.35 -10.31 6.46
CA PRO A 142 7.93 -11.60 6.13
C PRO A 142 9.14 -11.43 5.21
N VAL A 143 10.17 -12.24 5.47
CA VAL A 143 11.37 -12.32 4.66
C VAL A 143 11.13 -13.32 3.53
N VAL A 144 11.22 -12.85 2.30
CA VAL A 144 11.01 -13.62 1.07
C VAL A 144 12.32 -13.78 0.31
N ALA A 145 12.42 -14.79 -0.55
CA ALA A 145 13.58 -14.91 -1.43
C ALA A 145 13.74 -13.64 -2.28
N PRO A 146 14.97 -13.20 -2.58
CA PRO A 146 15.21 -11.99 -3.38
C PRO A 146 14.62 -12.06 -4.80
N ASN A 147 14.28 -13.26 -5.28
CA ASN A 147 13.67 -13.49 -6.59
C ASN A 147 12.12 -13.46 -6.55
N ASP A 148 11.51 -13.42 -5.36
CA ASP A 148 10.05 -13.49 -5.14
C ASP A 148 9.44 -12.17 -4.65
N VAL A 149 10.24 -11.10 -4.67
CA VAL A 149 9.78 -9.76 -4.32
C VAL A 149 8.70 -9.33 -5.34
N PHE A 150 7.50 -9.02 -4.87
CA PHE A 150 6.25 -8.72 -5.61
C PHE A 150 5.52 -9.90 -6.27
N THR A 151 6.01 -11.14 -6.20
CA THR A 151 5.36 -12.31 -6.83
C THR A 151 4.14 -12.85 -6.06
N LEU A 152 3.99 -12.51 -4.77
CA LEU A 152 2.84 -12.93 -3.95
C LEU A 152 1.60 -12.04 -4.12
N SER A 153 1.32 -11.65 -5.37
CA SER A 153 0.14 -10.87 -5.77
C SER A 153 -0.80 -11.72 -6.63
N GLY A 154 -1.23 -12.87 -6.10
CA GLY A 154 -2.34 -13.66 -6.65
C GLY A 154 -1.97 -14.67 -7.74
N GLU A 155 -1.92 -15.94 -7.34
CA GLU A 155 -2.70 -16.96 -8.07
C GLU A 155 -4.18 -16.82 -7.70
#